data_AF-A0A380FHD3-F1
#
_entry.id   AF-A0A380FHD3-F1
#
_cell.length_a   1.000
_cell.length_b   1.000
_cell.length_c   1.000
_cell.angle_alpha   90.00
_cell.angle_beta   90.00
_cell.angle_gamma   90.00
#
_symmetry.space_group_name_H-M   'P 1'
#
loop_
_entity.id
_entity.type
_entity.pdbx_description
1 polymer ?
#
loop_
_entity_poly.entity_id
_entity_poly.type
_entity_poly.pdbx_seq_one_letter_code
_entity_poly.pdbx_strand_id
1 'polypeptide(L)' 'MLYFFQNKENFYTVLKVDTIETNENFDSMPTIVGFFPDIAEGDVYTFKGQIVTHAKYGKQLKSRNI' A
#
# COMPACT_ATOMS: atom_id res chain seq x y z
N MET A 1 9.27 -2.08 -4.56
CA MET A 1 8.13 -1.14 -4.43
C MET A 1 8.06 -0.32 -5.70
N LEU A 2 6.92 -0.32 -6.38
CA LEU A 2 6.64 0.59 -7.49
C LEU A 2 5.74 1.71 -6.94
N TYR A 3 6.31 2.91 -6.76
CA TYR A 3 5.56 4.06 -6.27
C TYR A 3 4.55 4.53 -7.31
N PHE A 4 3.28 4.69 -6.93
CA PHE A 4 2.21 5.05 -7.86
C PHE A 4 1.73 6.50 -7.69
N PHE A 5 1.54 6.95 -6.44
CA PHE A 5 1.07 8.31 -6.15
C PHE A 5 1.32 8.70 -4.68
N GLN A 6 1.63 9.97 -4.42
CA GLN A 6 1.49 10.59 -3.10
C GLN A 6 1.00 12.02 -3.22
N ASN A 7 0.06 12.39 -2.36
CA ASN A 7 -0.30 13.77 -2.15
C ASN A 7 0.73 14.43 -1.22
N LYS A 8 1.41 15.48 -1.69
CA LYS A 8 2.46 16.17 -0.94
C LYS A 8 1.96 17.03 0.23
N GLU A 9 0.67 17.36 0.27
CA GLU A 9 0.09 18.21 1.31
C GLU A 9 -0.29 17.39 2.56
N ASN A 10 -0.79 16.16 2.37
CA ASN A 10 -1.27 15.33 3.48
C ASN A 10 -0.62 13.94 3.56
N PHE A 11 0.34 13.65 2.68
CA PHE A 11 1.06 12.37 2.61
C PHE A 11 0.20 11.15 2.30
N TYR A 12 -1.01 11.33 1.75
CA TYR A 12 -1.80 10.20 1.26
C TYR A 12 -1.08 9.53 0.09
N THR A 13 -0.73 8.26 0.25
CA THR A 13 0.08 7.50 -0.70
C THR A 13 -0.69 6.28 -1.21
N VAL A 14 -0.52 5.99 -2.49
CA VAL A 14 -0.93 4.73 -3.14
C VAL A 14 0.33 4.04 -3.64
N LEU A 15 0.55 2.81 -3.19
CA LEU A 15 1.74 2.01 -3.52
C LEU A 15 1.33 0.70 -4.16
N LYS A 16 2.09 0.27 -5.16
CA LYS A 16 2.05 -1.11 -5.64
C LYS A 16 3.32 -1.80 -5.17
N VAL A 17 3.19 -2.89 -4.43
CA VAL A 17 4.32 -3.50 -3.74
C VAL A 17 4.59 -4.90 -4.26
N ASP A 18 5.87 -5.21 -4.46
CA ASP A 18 6.33 -6.58 -4.60
C ASP A 18 6.21 -7.26 -3.24
N THR A 19 5.59 -8.43 -3.21
CA THR A 19 5.35 -9.14 -1.96
C THR A 19 6.50 -10.08 -1.67
N ILE A 20 7.14 -9.92 -0.50
CA ILE A 20 8.14 -10.86 0.01
C ILE A 20 7.43 -11.93 0.86
N GLU A 21 6.56 -11.49 1.78
CA GLU A 21 5.76 -12.34 2.65
C GLU A 21 4.38 -11.70 2.89
N THR A 22 3.34 -12.52 2.98
CA THR A 22 1.95 -12.07 3.21
C THR A 22 1.14 -13.19 3.85
N ASN A 23 0.18 -12.82 4.70
CA ASN A 23 -0.88 -13.72 5.22
C ASN A 23 -2.18 -13.61 4.42
N GLU A 24 -2.20 -12.78 3.38
CA GLU A 24 -3.34 -12.50 2.52
C GLU A 24 -3.08 -13.00 1.10
N ASN A 25 -4.12 -13.54 0.47
CA ASN A 25 -4.07 -13.91 -0.94
C ASN A 25 -4.44 -12.71 -1.82
N PHE A 26 -3.53 -12.30 -2.70
CA PHE A 26 -3.74 -11.25 -3.70
C PHE A 26 -3.52 -11.83 -5.09
N ASP A 27 -4.47 -11.60 -6.00
CA ASP A 27 -4.40 -12.10 -7.38
C ASP A 27 -3.32 -11.41 -8.22
N SER A 28 -2.78 -10.29 -7.73
CA SER A 28 -1.72 -9.50 -8.35
C SER A 28 -0.93 -8.74 -7.29
N MET A 29 0.07 -7.94 -7.68
CA MET A 29 0.81 -7.07 -6.76
C MET A 29 -0.16 -6.26 -5.88
N PRO A 30 -0.07 -6.38 -4.54
CA PRO A 30 -0.96 -5.68 -3.63
C PRO A 30 -0.87 -4.17 -3.83
N THR A 31 -2.03 -3.53 -3.74
CA THR A 31 -2.12 -2.07 -3.67
C THR A 31 -2.31 -1.65 -2.22
N ILE A 32 -1.37 -0.86 -1.70
CA ILE A 32 -1.40 -0.34 -0.34
C ILE A 32 -1.82 1.13 -0.39
N VAL A 33 -2.74 1.52 0.50
CA VAL A 33 -3.13 2.91 0.69
C VAL A 33 -3.01 3.33 2.14
N GLY A 34 -2.53 4.54 2.38
CA GLY A 34 -2.29 5.05 3.73
C GLY A 34 -1.66 6.43 3.71
N PHE A 35 -1.18 6.87 4.87
CA PHE A 35 -0.46 8.13 5.02
C PHE A 35 0.98 7.82 5.42
N PHE A 36 1.92 8.02 4.50
CA PHE A 36 3.32 7.64 4.71
C PHE A 36 4.25 8.83 4.42
N PRO A 37 4.61 9.65 5.42
CA PRO A 37 5.51 10.78 5.21
C PRO A 37 6.94 10.36 4.84
N ASP A 38 7.42 9.25 5.40
CA ASP A 38 8.83 8.82 5.32
C ASP A 38 9.03 7.54 4.47
N ILE A 39 8.15 7.29 3.49
CA ILE A 39 8.29 6.12 2.61
C ILE A 39 9.30 6.39 1.49
N ALA A 40 10.27 5.50 1.31
CA ALA A 40 11.31 5.58 0.30
C ALA A 40 11.24 4.41 -0.69
N GLU A 41 11.60 4.67 -1.95
CA GLU A 41 11.75 3.61 -2.95
C GLU A 41 13.02 2.80 -2.69
N GLY A 42 12.93 1.47 -2.85
CA GLY A 42 14.04 0.54 -2.59
C GLY A 42 14.02 -0.07 -1.19
N ASP A 43 13.34 0.57 -0.24
CA ASP A 43 13.20 0.05 1.12
C ASP A 43 12.14 -1.05 1.24
N VAL A 44 12.33 -1.93 2.22
CA VAL A 44 11.40 -3.02 2.54
C VAL A 44 10.55 -2.63 3.74
N TYR A 45 9.23 -2.71 3.55
CA TYR A 45 8.25 -2.36 4.59
C TYR A 45 7.30 -3.51 4.86
N THR A 46 6.87 -3.63 6.12
CA THR A 46 5.73 -4.48 6.51
C THR A 46 4.51 -3.60 6.74
N PHE A 47 3.44 -3.87 6.00
CA PHE A 47 2.17 -3.15 6.15
C PHE A 47 1.18 -3.96 6.98
N LYS A 48 0.46 -3.29 7.88
CA LYS A 48 -0.64 -3.86 8.66
C LYS A 48 -1.87 -2.99 8.47
N GLY A 49 -3.03 -3.61 8.34
CA GLY A 49 -4.23 -2.86 8.04
C GLY A 49 -5.44 -3.73 7.73
N GLN A 50 -6.40 -3.12 7.05
CA GLN A 50 -7.64 -3.78 6.65
C GLN A 50 -7.69 -3.93 5.13
N ILE A 51 -8.13 -5.10 4.67
CA ILE A 51 -8.47 -5.31 3.28
C ILE A 51 -9.76 -4.59 2.93
N VAL A 52 -9.72 -3.78 1.88
CA VAL A 52 -10.86 -3.05 1.33
C VAL A 52 -10.95 -3.27 -0.17
N THR A 53 -12.15 -3.22 -0.74
CA THR A 53 -12.37 -3.38 -2.18
C THR A 53 -12.83 -2.07 -2.78
N HIS A 54 -12.07 -1.53 -3.74
CA HIS A 54 -12.44 -0.35 -4.50
C HIS A 54 -13.14 -0.76 -5.81
N ALA A 55 -14.27 -0.13 -6.15
CA ALA A 55 -15.09 -0.50 -7.30
C ALA A 55 -14.33 -0.52 -8.65
N LYS A 56 -13.32 0.36 -8.81
CA LYS A 56 -12.49 0.46 -10.02
C LYS A 56 -11.15 -0.27 -9.94
N TYR A 57 -10.60 -0.42 -8.73
CA TYR A 57 -9.19 -0.80 -8.53
C TYR A 57 -9.03 -2.14 -7.80
N GLY A 58 -10.13 -2.76 -7.37
CA GLY A 58 -10.12 -4.08 -6.75
C GLY A 58 -9.64 -4.08 -5.30
N LYS A 59 -9.04 -5.21 -4.89
CA LYS A 59 -8.60 -5.48 -3.52
C LYS A 59 -7.37 -4.63 -3.16
N GLN A 60 -7.45 -3.92 -2.05
CA GLN A 60 -6.40 -3.04 -1.53
C GLN A 60 -6.21 -3.28 -0.04
N LEU A 61 -5.02 -3.01 0.48
CA LEU A 61 -4.77 -2.94 1.92
C LEU A 61 -4.77 -1.48 2.35
N LYS A 62 -5.75 -1.09 3.17
CA LYS A 62 -5.76 0.19 3.86
C LYS A 62 -4.90 0.07 5.11
N SER A 63 -3.71 0.64 5.06
CA SER A 63 -2.76 0.63 6.17
C SER A 63 -3.34 1.38 7.37
N ARG A 64 -3.17 0.81 8.55
CA ARG A 64 -3.52 1.46 9.81
C ARG A 64 -2.23 2.01 10.39
N ASN A 65 -2.10 3.34 10.48
CA ASN A 65 -1.02 3.95 11.26
C ASN A 65 -1.16 3.45 12.70
N ILE A 66 -0.10 2.81 13.19
CA ILE A 66 0.09 2.50 14.61
C ILE A 66 0.97 3.60 15.16
#